data_AF-A0A7W0HBQ3-F1
#
_entry.id   AF-A0A7W0HBQ3-F1
#
_cell.length_a   1.000
_cell.length_b   1.000
_cell.length_c   1.000
_cell.angle_alpha   90.00
_cell.angle_beta   90.00
_cell.angle_gamma   90.00
#
_symmetry.space_group_name_H-M   'P 1'
#
loop_
_entity.id
_entity.type
_entity.pdbx_description
1 polymer ?
#
loop_
_entity_poly.entity_id
_entity_poly.type
_entity_poly.pdbx_seq_one_letter_code
_entity_poly.pdbx_strand_id
1 'polypeptide(L)'
;MGQRVAEDLVRPRRFGPRAVVRVDLHGVSLLGPGERRTMIRWEWVEAIQVADGVTVRSATDEVRIPRGAFGTDAASLGGLLEQARSITTRGEAIASLNDR
;
A
#
# COMPACT_ATOMS: atom_id res chain seq x y z
N MET A 1 17.56 -12.89 -3.73
CA MET A 1 17.16 -11.55 -4.18
C MET A 1 15.77 -11.28 -3.62
N GLY A 2 15.64 -10.41 -2.61
CA GLY A 2 14.36 -10.16 -1.94
C GLY A 2 13.32 -9.62 -2.92
N GLN A 3 12.09 -10.13 -2.84
CA GLN A 3 10.98 -9.65 -3.65
C GLN A 3 10.78 -8.15 -3.38
N ARG A 4 10.85 -7.35 -4.44
CA ARG A 4 10.79 -5.87 -4.43
C ARG A 4 9.36 -5.35 -4.63
N VAL A 5 8.39 -6.24 -4.49
CA VAL A 5 6.97 -6.00 -4.69
C VAL A 5 6.21 -6.86 -3.68
N ALA A 6 5.21 -6.29 -3.03
CA ALA A 6 4.21 -6.98 -2.25
C ALA A 6 2.84 -6.69 -2.87
N GLU A 7 2.04 -7.74 -3.08
CA GLU A 7 0.70 -7.64 -3.65
C GLU A 7 -0.31 -8.34 -2.76
N ASP A 8 -1.47 -7.73 -2.55
CA ASP A 8 -2.57 -8.33 -1.81
C ASP A 8 -3.93 -8.03 -2.47
N LEU A 9 -4.81 -9.02 -2.43
CA LEU A 9 -6.14 -8.94 -3.02
C LEU A 9 -7.14 -8.47 -1.97
N VAL A 10 -7.45 -7.18 -2.02
CA VAL A 10 -8.30 -6.54 -1.02
C VAL A 10 -9.68 -6.21 -1.58
N ARG A 11 -10.59 -5.82 -0.66
CA ARG A 11 -11.86 -5.20 -1.02
C ARG A 11 -11.91 -3.79 -0.42
N PRO A 12 -11.63 -2.71 -1.20
CA PRO A 12 -11.53 -1.34 -0.67
C PRO A 12 -12.82 -0.81 -0.05
N ARG A 13 -13.98 -1.40 -0.40
CA ARG A 13 -15.29 -1.10 0.16
C ARG A 13 -15.96 -2.40 0.60
N ARG A 14 -16.72 -2.37 1.71
CA ARG A 14 -17.41 -3.54 2.28
C ARG A 14 -18.19 -4.35 1.23
N PHE A 15 -18.82 -3.66 0.29
CA PHE A 15 -19.47 -4.25 -0.88
C PHE A 15 -18.90 -3.57 -2.13
N GLY A 16 -18.20 -4.34 -2.97
CA GLY A 16 -17.49 -3.83 -4.12
C GLY A 16 -16.58 -4.89 -4.75
N PRO A 17 -16.05 -4.63 -5.95
CA PRO A 17 -15.14 -5.55 -6.59
C PRO A 17 -13.83 -5.66 -5.81
N ARG A 18 -13.15 -6.80 -5.97
CA ARG A 18 -11.79 -6.97 -5.47
C ARG A 18 -10.83 -6.10 -6.27
N ALA A 19 -9.79 -5.61 -5.61
CA ALA A 19 -8.72 -4.84 -6.22
C ALA A 19 -7.39 -5.37 -5.67
N VAL A 20 -6.33 -5.29 -6.46
CA VAL A 20 -4.98 -5.62 -6.00
C VAL A 20 -4.36 -4.34 -5.45
N VAL A 21 -4.00 -4.36 -4.17
CA VAL A 21 -3.07 -3.36 -3.62
C VAL A 21 -1.67 -3.87 -3.87
N ARG A 22 -0.82 -3.01 -4.42
CA ARG A 22 0.57 -3.32 -4.72
C ARG A 22 1.47 -2.28 -4.06
N VAL A 23 2.47 -2.73 -3.32
CA VAL A 23 3.53 -1.91 -2.74
C VAL A 23 4.84 -2.34 -3.36
N ASP A 24 5.50 -1.45 -4.10
CA ASP A 24 6.78 -1.76 -4.75
C ASP A 24 7.79 -0.62 -4.61
N LEU A 25 8.94 -0.74 -5.29
CA LEU A 25 9.99 0.28 -5.20
C LEU A 25 9.58 1.66 -5.72
N HIS A 26 8.53 1.75 -6.54
CA HIS A 26 8.05 2.98 -7.13
C HIS A 26 6.96 3.64 -6.29
N GLY A 27 6.11 2.86 -5.63
CA GLY A 27 5.05 3.43 -4.79
C GLY A 27 4.01 2.43 -4.34
N VAL A 28 2.83 2.98 -4.07
CA VAL A 28 1.63 2.24 -3.71
C VAL A 28 0.62 2.36 -4.84
N SER A 29 0.13 1.23 -5.33
CA SER A 29 -0.88 1.18 -6.39
C SER A 29 -2.12 0.43 -5.93
N LEU A 30 -3.27 0.86 -6.43
CA LEU A 30 -4.54 0.14 -6.35
C LEU A 30 -4.98 -0.20 -7.78
N LEU A 31 -5.09 -1.48 -8.07
CA LEU A 31 -5.50 -2.03 -9.36
C LEU A 31 -6.93 -2.56 -9.21
N GLY A 32 -7.90 -1.71 -9.52
CA GLY A 32 -9.32 -2.08 -9.53
C GLY A 32 -9.75 -2.78 -10.83
N PRO A 33 -10.99 -3.28 -10.91
CA PRO A 33 -11.51 -3.83 -12.16
C PRO A 33 -11.71 -2.73 -13.21
N GLY A 34 -11.40 -3.06 -14.47
CA GLY A 34 -11.61 -2.21 -15.65
C GLY A 34 -10.80 -0.92 -15.59
N GLU A 35 -9.56 -0.93 -16.10
CA GLU A 35 -8.62 0.20 -16.30
C GLU A 35 -8.40 1.20 -15.14
N ARG A 36 -9.13 1.10 -14.03
CA ARG A 36 -9.01 1.96 -12.85
C ARG A 36 -7.77 1.55 -12.08
N ARG A 37 -6.67 2.19 -12.43
CA ARG A 37 -5.39 2.13 -11.73
C ARG A 37 -5.11 3.47 -11.07
N THR A 38 -4.95 3.46 -9.75
CA THR A 38 -4.39 4.58 -9.01
C THR A 38 -2.97 4.20 -8.59
N MET A 39 -2.00 5.08 -8.78
CA MET A 39 -0.63 4.87 -8.35
C MET A 39 -0.12 6.15 -7.70
N ILE A 40 0.32 6.05 -6.45
CA ILE A 40 0.99 7.13 -5.74
C ILE A 40 2.45 6.72 -5.60
N ARG A 41 3.32 7.47 -6.26
CA ARG A 41 4.77 7.26 -6.14
C ARG A 41 5.27 7.71 -4.78
N TRP A 42 6.33 7.08 -4.26
CA TRP A 42 6.89 7.42 -2.95
C TRP A 42 7.27 8.89 -2.84
N GLU A 43 7.83 9.49 -3.91
CA GLU A 43 8.20 10.90 -3.94
C GLU A 43 7.00 11.87 -3.87
N TRP A 44 5.78 11.37 -4.12
CA TRP A 44 4.54 12.16 -4.12
C TRP A 44 3.65 11.86 -2.93
N VAL A 45 4.08 10.98 -2.01
CA VAL A 45 3.34 10.72 -0.77
C VAL A 45 3.45 11.94 0.14
N GLU A 46 2.33 12.62 0.35
CA GLU A 46 2.19 13.74 1.28
C GLU A 46 1.85 13.27 2.69
N ALA A 47 1.01 12.24 2.80
CA ALA A 47 0.57 11.71 4.09
C ALA A 47 0.23 10.22 4.03
N ILE A 48 0.50 9.52 5.14
CA ILE A 48 -0.01 8.18 5.43
C ILE A 48 -0.85 8.29 6.70
N GLN A 49 -2.14 8.01 6.59
CA GLN A 49 -3.09 8.13 7.70
C GLN A 49 -3.55 6.75 8.14
N VAL A 50 -3.51 6.49 9.45
CA VAL A 50 -3.93 5.24 10.07
C VAL A 50 -5.25 5.47 10.81
N ALA A 51 -6.28 4.70 10.46
CA ALA A 51 -7.58 4.65 11.14
C ALA A 51 -8.10 3.20 11.14
N ASP A 52 -9.26 2.93 10.54
CA ASP A 52 -9.77 1.56 10.31
C ASP A 52 -8.99 0.79 9.23
N GLY A 53 -8.03 1.44 8.58
CA GLY A 53 -7.14 0.93 7.54
C GLY A 53 -6.00 1.94 7.36
N VAL A 54 -5.28 1.84 6.24
CA VAL A 54 -4.23 2.79 5.90
C VAL A 54 -4.60 3.56 4.64
N THR A 55 -4.49 4.88 4.69
CA THR A 55 -4.75 5.74 3.55
C THR A 55 -3.47 6.46 3.16
N VAL A 56 -2.99 6.22 1.95
CA VAL A 56 -1.83 6.91 1.37
C VAL A 56 -2.34 8.00 0.44
N ARG A 57 -1.86 9.23 0.62
CA ARG A 57 -2.35 10.41 -0.11
C ARG A 57 -1.24 11.16 -0.82
N SER A 58 -1.56 11.66 -2.00
CA SER A 58 -0.85 12.73 -2.70
C SER A 58 -1.77 13.93 -2.88
N ALA A 59 -1.28 14.96 -3.58
CA ALA A 59 -2.06 16.15 -3.89
C ALA A 59 -3.36 15.84 -4.66
N THR A 60 -3.35 14.84 -5.54
CA THR A 60 -4.46 14.54 -6.48
C THR A 60 -5.10 13.18 -6.26
N ASP A 61 -4.43 12.27 -5.57
CA ASP A 61 -4.81 10.87 -5.50
C ASP A 61 -4.81 10.34 -4.06
N GLU A 62 -5.60 9.30 -3.86
CA GLU A 62 -5.69 8.60 -2.60
C GLU A 62 -5.80 7.09 -2.83
N VAL A 63 -4.98 6.32 -2.12
CA VAL A 63 -5.05 4.86 -2.07
C VAL A 63 -5.47 4.44 -0.67
N ARG A 64 -6.67 3.84 -0.56
CA ARG A 64 -7.20 3.27 0.68
C ARG A 64 -6.94 1.79 0.73
N ILE A 65 -6.20 1.36 1.75
CA ILE A 65 -5.87 -0.02 2.05
C ILE A 65 -6.68 -0.44 3.28
N PRO A 66 -7.56 -1.45 3.17
CA PRO A 66 -8.38 -1.88 4.32
C PRO A 66 -7.53 -2.57 5.39
N ARG A 67 -8.03 -2.61 6.65
CA ARG A 67 -7.39 -3.43 7.71
C ARG A 67 -7.21 -4.88 7.27
N GLY A 68 -6.15 -5.50 7.77
CA GLY A 68 -5.84 -6.90 7.49
C GLY A 68 -5.21 -7.13 6.12
N ALA A 69 -5.02 -6.09 5.32
CA ALA A 69 -4.22 -6.19 4.10
C ALA A 69 -2.78 -6.62 4.46
N PHE A 70 -2.18 -7.46 3.62
CA PHE A 70 -0.87 -8.08 3.85
C PHE A 70 -0.79 -8.84 5.19
N GLY A 71 -1.93 -9.39 5.66
CA GLY A 71 -1.98 -10.15 6.91
C GLY A 71 -1.65 -9.34 8.17
N THR A 72 -1.69 -8.00 8.11
CA THR A 72 -1.24 -7.14 9.22
C THR A 72 -2.29 -6.10 9.64
N ASP A 73 -2.17 -5.61 10.86
CA ASP A 73 -3.03 -4.54 11.37
C ASP A 73 -2.65 -3.17 10.75
N ALA A 74 -3.57 -2.21 10.84
CA ALA A 74 -3.40 -0.91 10.20
C ALA A 74 -2.20 -0.10 10.74
N ALA A 75 -1.89 -0.22 12.03
CA ALA A 75 -0.78 0.53 12.62
C ALA A 75 0.57 -0.02 12.15
N SER A 76 0.71 -1.36 12.16
CA SER A 76 1.89 -2.05 11.62
C SER A 76 2.09 -1.75 10.13
N LEU A 77 1.02 -1.82 9.33
CA LEU A 77 1.09 -1.47 7.91
C LEU A 77 1.50 -0.01 7.69
N GLY A 78 0.91 0.93 8.43
CA GLY A 78 1.26 2.34 8.35
C GLY A 78 2.73 2.59 8.67
N GLY A 79 3.26 1.94 9.70
CA GLY A 79 4.68 2.00 10.06
C GLY A 79 5.60 1.46 8.97
N LEU A 80 5.26 0.32 8.36
CA LEU A 80 6.02 -0.23 7.23
C LEU A 80 5.99 0.69 6.00
N LEU A 81 4.84 1.30 5.71
CA LEU A 81 4.72 2.23 4.58
C LEU A 81 5.49 3.54 4.82
N GLU A 82 5.54 4.05 6.06
CA GLU A 82 6.42 5.18 6.40
C GLU A 82 7.90 4.82 6.24
N GLN A 83 8.32 3.63 6.70
CA GLN A 83 9.67 3.12 6.43
C GLN A 83 9.95 2.99 4.94
N ALA A 84 8.95 2.59 4.15
CA ALA A 84 9.09 2.43 2.70
C ALA A 84 9.29 3.76 1.95
N ARG A 85 8.95 4.91 2.55
CA ARG A 85 9.24 6.22 1.94
C ARG A 85 10.74 6.46 1.80
N SER A 86 11.55 6.02 2.76
CA SER A 86 13.00 6.14 2.68
C SER A 86 13.60 5.08 1.74
N ILE A 87 14.40 5.52 0.77
CA ILE A 87 15.04 4.62 -0.22
C ILE A 87 15.94 3.56 0.42
N THR A 88 16.53 3.84 1.58
CA THR A 88 17.46 2.93 2.27
C THR A 88 16.75 1.75 2.94
N THR A 89 15.54 1.97 3.46
CA THR A 89 14.74 0.97 4.19
C THR A 89 13.61 0.38 3.34
N ARG A 90 13.33 0.96 2.17
CA ARG A 90 12.22 0.55 1.28
C ARG A 90 12.21 -0.92 0.92
N GLY A 91 13.36 -1.47 0.56
CA GLY A 91 13.45 -2.88 0.17
C GLY A 91 13.08 -3.82 1.32
N GLU A 92 13.54 -3.51 2.53
CA GLU A 92 13.28 -4.30 3.74
C GLU A 92 11.82 -4.18 4.20
N ALA A 93 11.25 -2.98 4.14
CA ALA A 93 9.84 -2.75 4.45
C ALA A 93 8.92 -3.54 3.50
N ILE A 94 9.23 -3.55 2.20
CA ILE A 94 8.45 -4.33 1.21
C ILE A 94 8.63 -5.83 1.42
N ALA A 95 9.84 -6.31 1.70
CA ALA A 95 10.07 -7.72 2.02
C ALA A 95 9.26 -8.16 3.24
N SER A 96 9.21 -7.32 4.28
CA SER A 96 8.43 -7.57 5.50
C SER A 96 6.92 -7.66 5.28
N LEU A 97 6.40 -7.13 4.17
CA LEU A 97 5.00 -7.28 3.76
C LEU A 97 4.72 -8.64 3.11
N ASN A 98 5.72 -9.29 2.51
CA ASN A 98 5.57 -10.61 1.87
C ASN A 98 5.76 -11.78 2.82
N ASP A 99 6.48 -11.58 3.93
CA ASP A 99 6.80 -12.63 4.91
C ASP A 99 5.64 -12.90 5.91
N ARG A 100 4.44 -12.37 5.64
CA ARG A 100 3.26 -12.42 6.53
C ARG A 100 2.09 -13.14 5.86
#